data_AF-M2NDF4-F1
#
_entry.id   AF-M2NDF4-F1
#
_cell.length_a   1.000
_cell.length_b   1.000
_cell.length_c   1.000
_cell.angle_alpha   90.00
_cell.angle_beta   90.00
_cell.angle_gamma   90.00
#
_symmetry.space_group_name_H-M   'P 1'
#
loop_
_entity.id
_entity.type
_entity.pdbx_description
1 polymer ?
#
loop_
_entity_poly.entity_id
_entity_poly.type
_entity_poly.pdbx_seq_one_letter_code
_entity_poly.pdbx_strand_id
1 'polypeptide(L)'
;MAGERHDYFDHPDLIGWSYEGENNDGFVVIMTNAAGGTKIMYAGKQYSGQLFTDGNHDILINEDGSGEFICDDGKLNIYKVKETV
;
A
#
# COMPACT_ATOMS: atom_id res chain seq x y z
N MET A 1 -13.52 9.55 -2.40
CA MET A 1 -12.44 8.95 -1.60
C MET A 1 -12.60 9.51 -0.21
N ALA A 2 -13.21 8.72 0.67
CA ALA A 2 -13.32 9.04 2.09
C ALA A 2 -12.27 8.19 2.86
N GLY A 3 -12.02 8.51 4.12
CA GLY A 3 -10.96 7.89 4.91
C GLY A 3 -9.68 8.73 5.03
N GLU A 4 -8.91 8.48 6.09
CA GLU A 4 -7.67 9.18 6.40
C GLU A 4 -6.56 8.82 5.41
N ARG A 5 -5.69 9.80 5.13
CA ARG A 5 -4.53 9.65 4.24
C ARG A 5 -3.25 9.65 5.06
N HIS A 6 -2.35 8.73 4.76
CA HIS A 6 -1.02 8.66 5.37
C HIS A 6 0.05 8.85 4.29
N ASP A 7 0.94 9.83 4.48
CA ASP A 7 1.99 10.18 3.52
C ASP A 7 3.37 9.72 3.99
N TYR A 8 4.15 9.17 3.05
CA TYR A 8 5.51 8.71 3.25
C TYR A 8 6.45 9.37 2.24
N PHE A 9 6.59 10.70 2.34
CA PHE A 9 7.53 11.52 1.56
C PHE A 9 8.85 11.70 2.30
N ASP A 10 9.43 10.59 2.74
CA ASP A 10 10.57 10.50 3.65
C ASP A 10 11.86 10.01 2.98
N HIS A 11 11.81 9.64 1.69
CA HIS A 11 12.95 9.20 0.88
C HIS A 11 12.99 9.99 -0.44
N PRO A 12 14.18 10.38 -0.94
CA PRO A 12 14.30 11.14 -2.19
C PRO A 12 13.72 10.41 -3.40
N ASP A 13 13.85 9.09 -3.42
CA ASP A 13 13.54 8.29 -4.60
C ASP A 13 12.36 7.33 -4.42
N LEU A 14 11.98 6.94 -3.19
CA LEU A 14 11.00 5.88 -2.92
C LEU A 14 9.93 6.39 -1.96
N ILE A 15 8.82 6.83 -2.52
CA ILE A 15 7.74 7.45 -1.76
C ILE A 15 6.45 6.65 -1.86
N GLY A 16 5.51 6.94 -0.97
CA GLY A 16 4.19 6.36 -1.06
C GLY A 16 3.16 7.13 -0.25
N TRP A 17 1.90 6.79 -0.48
CA TRP A 17 0.79 7.23 0.36
C TRP A 17 -0.29 6.16 0.38
N SER A 18 -1.09 6.15 1.44
CA SER A 18 -2.27 5.30 1.55
C SER A 18 -3.51 6.13 1.80
N TYR A 19 -4.66 5.57 1.43
CA TYR A 19 -5.98 6.02 1.87
C TYR A 19 -6.67 4.84 2.53
N GLU A 20 -7.14 5.04 3.75
CA GLU A 20 -7.81 3.99 4.54
C GLU A 20 -9.17 3.55 3.98
N GLY A 21 -9.83 4.40 3.19
CA GLY A 21 -11.20 4.13 2.74
C GLY A 21 -12.21 4.12 3.88
N GLU A 22 -13.48 3.88 3.53
CA GLU A 22 -14.56 3.65 4.51
C GLU A 22 -15.30 2.33 4.25
N ASN A 23 -15.31 1.83 3.00
CA ASN A 23 -16.07 0.65 2.59
C ASN A 23 -15.20 -0.33 1.80
N ASN A 24 -14.04 -0.70 2.35
CA ASN A 24 -13.02 -1.51 1.65
C ASN A 24 -12.53 -0.90 0.32
N ASP A 25 -12.70 0.41 0.15
CA ASP A 25 -12.26 1.18 -1.02
C ASP A 25 -10.89 1.87 -0.83
N GLY A 26 -10.21 1.55 0.28
CA GLY A 26 -8.85 1.98 0.56
C GLY A 26 -7.82 1.39 -0.41
N PHE A 27 -6.68 2.06 -0.49
CA PHE A 27 -5.59 1.68 -1.37
C PHE A 27 -4.24 2.20 -0.87
N VAL A 28 -3.16 1.58 -1.35
CA VAL A 28 -1.79 2.01 -1.09
C VAL A 28 -1.09 2.25 -2.42
N VAL A 29 -0.37 3.36 -2.53
CA VAL A 29 0.49 3.68 -3.67
C VAL A 29 1.92 3.74 -3.19
N ILE A 30 2.82 3.07 -3.89
CA ILE A 30 4.25 3.19 -3.72
C ILE A 30 4.88 3.42 -5.09
N MET A 31 5.86 4.31 -5.17
CA MET A 31 6.52 4.62 -6.44
C MET A 31 7.98 5.01 -6.26
N THR A 32 8.78 4.72 -7.28
CA THR A 32 10.18 5.11 -7.35
C THR A 32 10.56 5.77 -8.67
N ASN A 33 11.51 6.69 -8.64
CA ASN A 33 12.18 7.26 -9.82
C ASN A 33 13.55 6.61 -10.09
N ALA A 34 13.96 5.63 -9.29
CA ALA A 34 15.25 4.96 -9.33
C ALA A 34 15.07 3.43 -9.25
N ALA A 35 15.89 2.74 -8.46
CA ALA A 35 15.66 1.33 -8.12
C ALA A 35 14.41 1.18 -7.25
N GLY A 36 13.77 0.03 -7.36
CA GLY A 36 12.65 -0.40 -6.54
C GLY A 36 13.07 -0.70 -5.12
N GLY A 37 12.11 -1.10 -4.29
CA GLY A 37 12.35 -1.37 -2.88
C GLY A 37 11.06 -1.66 -2.14
N THR A 38 11.15 -1.70 -0.82
CA THR A 38 9.99 -1.91 0.04
C THR A 38 9.79 -0.75 0.99
N LYS A 39 8.54 -0.54 1.40
CA LYS A 39 8.20 0.40 2.47
C LYS A 39 7.07 -0.17 3.32
N ILE A 40 7.24 -0.09 4.65
CA ILE A 40 6.17 -0.37 5.59
C ILE A 40 5.21 0.83 5.58
N MET A 41 3.96 0.60 5.21
CA MET A 41 2.93 1.63 5.14
C MET A 41 1.65 1.15 5.83
N TYR A 42 0.98 2.08 6.50
CA TYR A 42 -0.28 1.83 7.19
C TYR A 42 -1.44 1.92 6.19
N ALA A 43 -2.18 0.82 6.04
CA ALA A 43 -3.35 0.74 5.15
C ALA A 43 -4.67 0.95 5.92
N GLY A 44 -4.68 0.67 7.23
CA GLY A 44 -5.87 0.70 8.07
C GLY A 44 -6.07 -0.59 8.86
N LYS A 45 -6.39 -0.50 10.16
CA LYS A 45 -6.64 -1.68 11.02
C LYS A 45 -7.83 -2.53 10.56
N GLN A 46 -8.80 -1.93 9.89
CA GLN A 46 -9.93 -2.63 9.26
C GLN A 46 -9.48 -3.67 8.23
N TYR A 47 -8.25 -3.54 7.70
CA TYR A 47 -7.68 -4.47 6.75
C TYR A 47 -6.81 -5.56 7.37
N SER A 48 -6.67 -5.61 8.70
CA SER A 48 -5.90 -6.65 9.40
C SER A 48 -6.29 -8.06 8.92
N GLY A 49 -5.31 -8.84 8.50
CA GLY A 49 -5.48 -10.21 7.99
C GLY A 49 -5.96 -10.30 6.54
N GLN A 50 -6.23 -9.17 5.88
CA GLN A 50 -6.57 -9.15 4.45
C GLN A 50 -5.30 -9.07 3.59
N LEU A 51 -5.40 -9.56 2.35
CA LEU A 51 -4.35 -9.41 1.34
C LEU A 51 -4.63 -8.17 0.49
N PHE A 52 -3.61 -7.37 0.26
CA PHE A 52 -3.60 -6.29 -0.71
C PHE A 52 -2.79 -6.73 -1.94
N THR A 53 -3.27 -6.43 -3.15
CA THR A 53 -2.62 -6.85 -4.39
C THR A 53 -2.52 -5.72 -5.40
N ASP A 54 -1.43 -5.70 -6.15
CA ASP A 54 -1.24 -4.86 -7.36
C ASP A 54 -1.42 -5.66 -8.67
N GLY A 55 -1.81 -6.94 -8.54
CA GLY A 55 -1.94 -7.91 -9.63
C GLY A 55 -0.73 -8.83 -9.82
N ASN A 56 0.46 -8.45 -9.32
CA ASN A 56 1.69 -9.25 -9.38
C ASN A 56 2.20 -9.68 -8.00
N HIS A 57 1.97 -8.84 -6.99
CA HIS A 57 2.41 -9.01 -5.62
C HIS A 57 1.21 -9.03 -4.69
N ASP A 58 1.25 -9.88 -3.67
CA ASP A 58 0.26 -9.93 -2.60
C ASP A 58 0.93 -9.60 -1.26
N ILE A 59 0.38 -8.61 -0.55
CA ILE A 59 0.88 -8.10 0.73
C ILE A 59 -0.16 -8.36 1.82
N LEU A 60 0.23 -9.09 2.86
CA LEU A 60 -0.60 -9.28 4.05
C LEU A 60 -0.56 -8.03 4.92
N ILE A 61 -1.74 -7.54 5.31
CA ILE A 61 -1.85 -6.46 6.29
C ILE A 61 -1.82 -7.06 7.70
N ASN A 62 -0.88 -6.58 8.51
CA ASN A 62 -0.66 -7.02 9.88
C ASN A 62 -1.77 -6.51 10.83
N GLU A 63 -1.78 -7.02 12.05
CA GLU A 63 -2.75 -6.65 13.09
C GLU A 63 -2.77 -5.16 13.44
N ASP A 64 -1.64 -4.49 13.27
CA ASP A 64 -1.51 -3.07 13.50
C ASP A 64 -2.06 -2.22 12.36
N GLY A 65 -2.47 -2.83 11.24
CA GLY A 65 -2.96 -2.19 10.02
C GLY A 65 -1.88 -1.85 8.99
N SER A 66 -0.64 -2.31 9.19
CA SER A 66 0.50 -2.02 8.33
C SER A 66 0.82 -3.19 7.38
N GLY A 67 1.36 -2.88 6.20
CA GLY A 67 1.92 -3.87 5.26
C GLY A 67 3.29 -3.42 4.74
N GLU A 68 4.15 -4.37 4.38
CA GLU A 68 5.42 -4.09 3.69
C GLU A 68 5.19 -4.13 2.17
N PHE A 69 4.97 -2.97 1.56
CA PHE A 69 4.62 -2.84 0.16
C PHE A 69 5.86 -2.79 -0.74
N ILE A 70 5.78 -3.45 -1.89
CA ILE A 70 6.87 -3.56 -2.87
C ILE A 70 6.64 -2.55 -3.99
N CYS A 71 7.70 -1.84 -4.38
CA CYS A 71 7.77 -1.05 -5.60
C CYS A 71 8.76 -1.67 -6.57
N ASP A 72 8.33 -1.89 -7.82
CA ASP A 72 9.22 -2.30 -8.90
C ASP A 72 10.17 -1.15 -9.31
N ASP A 73 11.32 -1.51 -9.90
CA ASP A 73 12.30 -0.57 -10.44
C ASP A 73 11.68 0.45 -11.41
N GLY A 74 11.84 1.74 -11.12
CA GLY A 74 11.37 2.85 -11.95
C GLY A 74 9.85 2.88 -12.18
N LYS A 75 9.05 2.24 -11.32
CA LYS A 75 7.60 2.13 -11.46
C LYS A 75 6.83 2.80 -10.33
N LEU A 76 5.51 2.76 -10.52
CA LEU A 76 4.50 2.96 -9.52
C LEU A 76 3.65 1.69 -9.43
N ASN A 77 3.39 1.23 -8.21
CA ASN A 77 2.53 0.09 -7.90
C ASN A 77 1.34 0.59 -7.05
N ILE A 78 0.13 0.11 -7.35
CA ILE A 78 -1.09 0.44 -6.61
C ILE A 78 -1.68 -0.84 -6.06
N TYR A 79 -1.83 -0.90 -4.75
CA TYR A 79 -2.37 -2.03 -4.02
C TYR A 79 -3.79 -1.76 -3.55
N LYS A 80 -4.66 -2.74 -3.69
CA LYS A 80 -6.04 -2.75 -3.16
C LYS A 80 -6.35 -4.10 -2.51
N VAL A 81 -7.40 -4.16 -1.69
CA VAL A 81 -7.91 -5.43 -1.16
C VAL A 81 -8.08 -6.44 -2.29
N LYS A 82 -7.50 -7.63 -2.11
CA LYS A 82 -7.64 -8.75 -3.03
C LYS A 82 -9.04 -9.35 -2.87
N GLU A 83 -9.86 -9.20 -3.89
CA GLU A 83 -11.17 -9.83 -3.92
C GLU A 83 -11.00 -11.36 -3.99
N THR A 84 -11.71 -12.07 -3.11
CA THR A 84 -11.80 -13.54 -3.19
C THR A 84 -12.95 -13.88 -4.14
N VAL A 85 -12.64 -14.59 -5.22
CA VAL A 85 -13.64 -15.12 -6.17
C VAL A 85 -14.43 -16.25 -5.53
#